data_AF-A0A1J8R3D1-F1
#
_entry.id   AF-A0A1J8R3D1-F1
#
_cell.length_a   1.000
_cell.length_b   1.000
_cell.length_c   1.000
_cell.angle_alpha   90.00
_cell.angle_beta   90.00
_cell.angle_gamma   90.00
#
_symmetry.space_group_name_H-M   'P 1'
#
loop_
_entity.id
_entity.type
_entity.pdbx_description
1 polymer ?
#
loop_
_entity_poly.entity_id
_entity_poly.type
_entity_poly.pdbx_seq_one_letter_code
_entity_poly.pdbx_strand_id
1 'polypeptide(L)'
;MQEAKAHELLLNLLEDPVDYPKHLEAHSGSIIMSAVYSYGAARRDDHMINIVKMSIDVLKDANMVLLGIFSAFPSLFRLPSWLPGMSPKRLAHLSKKLSADLLDAPFTYTECGLATGSISPCLVADHLLELDEGDSDLVRQKKAVQESAATACVAGTETVGM
;
A
#
# COMPACT_ATOMS: atom_id res chain seq x y z
N MET A 1 8.28 -8.95 17.48
CA MET A 1 7.38 -8.50 16.40
C MET A 1 6.59 -9.65 15.78
N GLN A 2 7.23 -10.66 15.18
CA GLN A 2 6.52 -11.79 14.55
C GLN A 2 5.71 -12.65 15.54
N GLU A 3 6.23 -12.95 16.73
CA GLU A 3 5.50 -13.76 17.72
C GLU A 3 4.17 -13.13 18.16
N ALA A 4 4.18 -11.83 18.47
CA ALA A 4 2.95 -11.10 18.85
C ALA A 4 1.90 -11.13 17.73
N LYS A 5 2.35 -10.98 16.47
CA LYS A 5 1.46 -11.06 15.31
C LYS A 5 0.94 -12.48 15.08
N ALA A 6 1.75 -13.51 15.34
CA ALA A 6 1.33 -14.91 15.24
C ALA A 6 0.27 -15.24 16.30
N HIS A 7 0.42 -14.74 17.53
CA HIS A 7 -0.62 -14.85 18.56
C HIS A 7 -1.93 -14.17 18.13
N GLU A 8 -1.86 -12.99 17.52
CA GLU A 8 -3.04 -12.28 17.01
C GLU A 8 -3.74 -13.05 15.89
N LEU A 9 -2.98 -13.66 14.96
CA LEU A 9 -3.52 -14.53 13.92
C LEU A 9 -4.23 -15.75 14.51
N LEU A 10 -3.62 -16.43 15.48
CA LEU A 10 -4.22 -17.60 16.13
C LEU A 10 -5.53 -17.27 16.84
N LEU A 11 -5.61 -16.10 17.49
CA LEU A 11 -6.85 -15.63 18.12
C LEU A 11 -7.93 -15.31 17.08
N ASN A 12 -7.57 -14.70 15.95
CA ASN A 12 -8.51 -14.43 14.85
C ASN A 12 -9.06 -15.73 14.24
N LEU A 13 -8.18 -16.72 13.99
CA LEU A 13 -8.58 -18.04 13.49
C LEU A 13 -9.47 -18.81 14.48
N LEU A 14 -9.26 -18.62 15.78
CA LEU A 14 -10.09 -19.24 16.81
C LEU A 14 -11.49 -18.61 16.89
N GLU A 15 -11.59 -17.30 16.67
CA GLU A 15 -12.86 -16.56 16.68
C GLU A 15 -13.68 -16.78 15.40
N ASP A 16 -13.04 -16.79 14.23
CA ASP A 16 -13.69 -17.00 12.93
C ASP A 16 -12.84 -17.89 12.01
N PRO A 17 -12.93 -19.22 12.16
CA PRO A 17 -12.14 -20.16 11.36
C PRO A 17 -12.58 -20.22 9.89
N VAL A 18 -13.76 -19.71 9.54
CA VAL A 18 -14.31 -19.79 8.18
C VAL A 18 -13.67 -18.74 7.27
N ASP A 19 -13.33 -17.58 7.82
CA ASP A 19 -12.73 -16.46 7.08
C ASP A 19 -11.18 -16.43 7.17
N TYR A 20 -10.56 -17.60 7.33
CA TYR A 20 -9.11 -17.75 7.46
C TYR A 20 -8.27 -17.06 6.37
N PRO A 21 -8.68 -16.98 5.08
CA PRO A 21 -7.89 -16.31 4.06
C PRO A 21 -7.75 -14.81 4.34
N LYS A 22 -8.82 -14.16 4.81
CA LYS A 22 -8.78 -12.75 5.20
C LYS A 22 -7.91 -12.52 6.43
N HIS A 23 -7.92 -13.47 7.37
CA HIS A 23 -7.05 -13.41 8.54
C HIS A 23 -5.57 -13.52 8.18
N LEU A 24 -5.21 -14.39 7.23
CA LEU A 24 -3.84 -14.52 6.70
C LEU A 24 -3.41 -13.26 5.95
N GLU A 25 -4.28 -12.72 5.09
CA GLU A 25 -4.01 -11.49 4.33
C GLU A 25 -3.80 -10.28 5.26
N ALA A 26 -4.67 -10.11 6.27
CA ALA A 26 -4.53 -9.04 7.26
C ALA A 26 -3.27 -9.19 8.13
N HIS A 27 -2.92 -10.43 8.50
CA HIS A 27 -1.71 -10.73 9.25
C HIS A 27 -0.45 -10.40 8.43
N SER A 28 -0.40 -10.84 7.17
CA SER A 28 0.66 -10.51 6.23
C SER A 28 0.84 -9.01 6.07
N GLY A 29 -0.24 -8.29 5.74
CA GLY A 29 -0.23 -6.84 5.60
C GLY A 29 0.24 -6.14 6.88
N SER A 30 -0.17 -6.63 8.06
CA SER A 30 0.28 -6.08 9.33
C SER A 30 1.77 -6.27 9.60
N ILE A 31 2.35 -7.41 9.21
CA ILE A 31 3.80 -7.65 9.37
C ILE A 31 4.58 -6.66 8.50
N ILE A 32 4.19 -6.54 7.24
CA ILE A 32 4.90 -5.71 6.27
C ILE A 32 4.75 -4.23 6.61
N MET A 33 3.55 -3.78 6.95
CA MET A 33 3.32 -2.38 7.34
C MET A 33 4.13 -2.00 8.59
N SER A 34 4.28 -2.93 9.53
CA SER A 34 5.12 -2.72 10.70
C SER A 34 6.62 -2.73 10.38
N ALA A 35 7.07 -3.49 9.38
CA ALA A 35 8.48 -3.56 8.99
C ALA A 35 8.92 -2.37 8.13
N VAL A 36 8.03 -1.90 7.24
CA VAL A 36 8.32 -0.83 6.30
C VAL A 36 8.07 0.56 6.92
N TYR A 37 6.98 0.70 7.68
CA TYR A 37 6.48 2.00 8.16
C TYR A 37 6.36 2.10 9.69
N SER A 38 6.84 1.11 10.45
CA SER A 38 6.68 1.08 11.92
C SER A 38 5.21 1.15 12.37
N TYR A 39 4.28 0.75 11.51
CA TYR A 39 2.86 0.87 11.78
C TYR A 39 2.29 -0.41 12.39
N GLY A 40 1.69 -0.27 13.58
CA GLY A 40 0.93 -1.33 14.21
C GLY A 40 -0.50 -1.35 13.70
N ALA A 41 -0.80 -2.19 12.70
CA ALA A 41 -2.16 -2.33 12.20
C ALA A 41 -3.13 -2.82 13.28
N ALA A 42 -4.34 -2.26 13.26
CA ALA A 42 -5.43 -2.69 14.11
C ALA A 42 -5.91 -4.10 13.75
N ARG A 43 -6.42 -4.81 14.76
CA ARG A 43 -6.86 -6.21 14.63
C ARG A 43 -7.96 -6.42 13.60
N ARG A 44 -8.82 -5.41 13.38
CA ARG A 44 -9.95 -5.44 12.43
C ARG A 44 -10.12 -4.05 11.78
N ASP A 45 -10.52 -4.06 10.52
CA ASP A 45 -10.90 -2.88 9.72
C ASP A 45 -9.88 -1.72 9.77
N ASP A 46 -8.60 -2.06 9.71
CA ASP A 46 -7.53 -1.06 9.66
C ASP A 46 -7.56 -0.29 8.33
N HIS A 47 -7.57 1.04 8.43
CA HIS A 47 -7.68 1.92 7.27
C HIS A 47 -6.52 1.78 6.28
N MET A 48 -5.28 1.65 6.79
CA MET A 48 -4.10 1.56 5.92
C MET A 48 -3.99 0.19 5.26
N ILE A 49 -4.33 -0.88 5.99
CA ILE A 49 -4.44 -2.21 5.39
C ILE A 49 -5.51 -2.23 4.30
N ASN A 50 -6.65 -1.57 4.52
CA ASN A 50 -7.71 -1.48 3.53
C ASN A 50 -7.30 -0.69 2.28
N ILE A 51 -6.50 0.38 2.41
CA ILE A 51 -5.92 1.10 1.25
C ILE A 51 -5.03 0.18 0.42
N VAL A 52 -4.14 -0.59 1.07
CA VAL A 52 -3.26 -1.56 0.38
C VAL A 52 -4.09 -2.61 -0.35
N LYS A 53 -5.08 -3.19 0.33
CA LYS A 53 -5.97 -4.20 -0.24
C LYS A 53 -6.73 -3.68 -1.46
N MET A 54 -7.38 -2.52 -1.33
CA MET A 54 -8.10 -1.89 -2.45
C MET A 54 -7.16 -1.59 -3.62
N SER A 55 -5.91 -1.21 -3.36
CA SER A 55 -4.90 -0.96 -4.41
C SER A 55 -4.54 -2.24 -5.15
N ILE A 56 -4.36 -3.36 -4.43
CA ILE A 56 -4.09 -4.68 -4.99
C ILE A 56 -5.30 -5.18 -5.80
N ASP A 57 -6.52 -5.06 -5.28
CA ASP A 57 -7.73 -5.51 -5.97
C ASP A 57 -7.92 -4.75 -7.30
N VAL A 58 -7.65 -3.43 -7.30
CA VAL A 58 -7.70 -2.61 -8.51
C VAL A 58 -6.64 -2.99 -9.53
N LEU A 59 -5.46 -3.41 -9.06
CA LEU A 59 -4.41 -3.94 -9.91
C LEU A 59 -4.79 -5.30 -10.53
N LYS A 60 -5.48 -6.16 -9.76
CA LYS A 60 -6.00 -7.46 -10.24
C LYS A 60 -7.15 -7.30 -11.23
N ASP A 61 -8.04 -6.35 -10.98
CA ASP A 61 -9.19 -6.03 -11.85
C ASP A 61 -8.78 -5.25 -13.11
N ALA A 62 -7.52 -4.82 -13.20
CA ALA A 62 -6.99 -4.11 -14.34
C ALA A 62 -6.97 -5.00 -15.58
N ASN A 63 -7.93 -4.80 -16.48
CA ASN A 63 -7.92 -5.45 -17.78
C ASN A 63 -6.77 -4.91 -18.65
N MET A 64 -5.66 -5.63 -18.65
CA MET A 64 -4.44 -5.25 -19.37
C MET A 64 -4.68 -5.03 -20.87
N VAL A 65 -5.62 -5.75 -21.50
CA VAL A 65 -5.95 -5.58 -22.92
C VAL A 65 -6.57 -4.20 -23.16
N LEU A 66 -7.54 -3.82 -22.34
CA LEU A 66 -8.17 -2.50 -22.44
C LEU A 66 -7.18 -1.38 -22.13
N LEU A 67 -6.32 -1.55 -21.12
CA LEU A 67 -5.26 -0.58 -20.81
C LEU A 67 -4.28 -0.41 -21.98
N GLY A 68 -3.89 -1.50 -22.65
CA GLY A 68 -3.05 -1.45 -23.84
C GLY A 68 -3.67 -0.65 -24.98
N ILE A 69 -4.98 -0.81 -25.22
CA ILE A 69 -5.72 -0.04 -26.24
C ILE A 69 -5.72 1.46 -25.89
N PHE A 70 -6.01 1.81 -24.64
CA PHE A 70 -6.00 3.21 -24.19
C PHE A 70 -4.59 3.83 -24.22
N SER A 71 -3.55 3.04 -23.97
CA SER A 71 -2.16 3.48 -24.12
C SER A 71 -1.78 3.73 -25.58
N ALA A 72 -2.26 2.90 -26.50
CA ALA A 72 -2.01 3.06 -27.95
C ALA A 72 -2.81 4.22 -28.56
N PHE A 73 -4.02 4.48 -28.04
CA PHE A 73 -4.92 5.50 -28.54
C PHE A 73 -5.37 6.47 -27.43
N PRO A 74 -4.53 7.47 -27.05
CA PRO A 74 -4.82 8.40 -25.97
C PRO A 74 -6.08 9.26 -26.20
N SER A 75 -6.52 9.39 -27.45
CA SER A 75 -7.76 10.10 -27.80
C SER A 75 -9.01 9.50 -27.15
N LEU A 76 -9.00 8.20 -26.82
CA LEU A 76 -10.12 7.55 -26.13
C LEU A 76 -10.33 8.08 -24.71
N PHE A 77 -9.31 8.64 -24.04
CA PHE A 77 -9.49 9.27 -22.73
C PHE A 77 -10.36 10.53 -22.76
N ARG A 78 -10.56 11.14 -23.94
CA ARG A 78 -11.44 12.32 -24.09
C ARG A 78 -12.92 11.96 -24.05
N LEU A 79 -13.28 10.68 -24.24
CA LEU A 79 -14.66 10.23 -24.24
C LEU A 79 -15.26 10.27 -22.81
N PRO A 80 -16.57 10.54 -22.68
CA PRO A 80 -17.22 10.56 -21.38
C PRO A 80 -17.19 9.19 -20.68
N SER A 81 -17.08 9.18 -19.35
CA SER A 81 -17.00 7.97 -18.54
C SER A 81 -18.28 7.11 -18.49
N TRP A 82 -19.40 7.62 -19.02
CA TRP A 82 -20.70 6.94 -19.08
C TRP A 82 -20.86 6.03 -20.31
N LEU A 83 -19.96 6.10 -21.30
CA LEU A 83 -20.02 5.29 -22.51
C LEU A 83 -19.74 3.79 -22.21
N PRO A 84 -20.40 2.84 -22.88
CA PRO A 84 -20.03 1.42 -22.80
C PRO A 84 -18.55 1.22 -23.15
N GLY A 85 -17.81 0.44 -22.37
CA GLY A 85 -16.38 0.19 -22.58
C GLY A 85 -15.42 1.22 -21.94
N MET A 86 -15.92 2.25 -21.26
CA MET A 86 -15.10 3.25 -20.53
C MET A 86 -14.79 2.85 -19.07
N SER A 87 -14.92 1.56 -18.71
CA SER A 87 -14.48 1.07 -17.40
C SER A 87 -12.99 1.36 -17.09
N PRO A 88 -12.04 1.33 -18.06
CA PRO A 88 -10.64 1.63 -17.77
C PRO A 88 -10.43 3.08 -17.33
N LYS A 89 -11.23 4.01 -17.83
CA LYS A 89 -11.15 5.43 -17.42
C LYS A 89 -11.56 5.61 -15.95
N ARG A 90 -12.63 4.93 -15.51
CA ARG A 90 -13.05 4.93 -14.10
C ARG A 90 -12.02 4.24 -13.21
N LEU A 91 -11.50 3.10 -13.66
CA LEU A 91 -10.45 2.36 -12.95
C LEU A 91 -9.17 3.19 -12.83
N ALA A 92 -8.77 3.92 -13.87
CA ALA A 92 -7.61 4.81 -13.84
C ALA A 92 -7.77 5.95 -12.83
N HIS A 93 -8.96 6.56 -12.73
CA HIS A 93 -9.22 7.59 -11.72
C HIS A 93 -9.14 7.04 -10.30
N LEU A 94 -9.73 5.87 -10.07
CA LEU A 94 -9.73 5.21 -8.77
C LEU A 94 -8.32 4.72 -8.39
N SER A 95 -7.60 4.11 -9.32
CA SER A 95 -6.20 3.70 -9.18
C SER A 95 -5.32 4.90 -8.85
N LYS A 96 -5.45 6.03 -9.56
CA LYS A 96 -4.68 7.24 -9.27
C LYS A 96 -4.90 7.73 -7.84
N LYS A 97 -6.15 7.69 -7.35
CA LYS A 97 -6.47 8.09 -5.98
C LYS A 97 -5.84 7.13 -4.98
N LEU A 98 -6.07 5.83 -5.14
CA LEU A 98 -5.53 4.81 -4.24
C LEU A 98 -4.00 4.78 -4.22
N SER A 99 -3.35 4.95 -5.37
CA SER A 99 -1.88 5.04 -5.43
C SER A 99 -1.35 6.26 -4.68
N ALA A 100 -2.03 7.41 -4.75
CA ALA A 100 -1.65 8.59 -3.96
C ALA A 100 -1.85 8.31 -2.46
N ASP A 101 -3.00 7.77 -2.06
CA ASP A 101 -3.30 7.44 -0.67
C ASP A 101 -2.29 6.41 -0.11
N LEU A 102 -1.93 5.39 -0.91
CA LEU A 102 -0.97 4.35 -0.57
C LEU A 102 0.48 4.88 -0.42
N LEU A 103 0.87 5.85 -1.24
CA LEU A 103 2.18 6.49 -1.14
C LEU A 103 2.24 7.44 0.05
N ASP A 104 1.23 8.29 0.21
CA ASP A 104 1.28 9.43 1.13
C ASP A 104 0.93 9.03 2.56
N ALA A 105 -0.12 8.23 2.79
CA ALA A 105 -0.62 7.98 4.14
C ALA A 105 0.38 7.23 5.05
N PRO A 106 0.92 6.05 4.68
CA PRO A 106 1.84 5.30 5.55
C PRO A 106 3.21 5.98 5.66
N PHE A 107 3.66 6.66 4.60
CA PHE A 107 4.89 7.42 4.62
C PHE A 107 4.79 8.63 5.57
N THR A 108 3.73 9.42 5.46
CA THR A 108 3.48 10.58 6.34
C THR A 108 3.37 10.14 7.80
N TYR A 109 2.69 9.01 8.07
CA TYR A 109 2.61 8.44 9.41
C TYR A 109 4.00 8.19 10.01
N THR A 110 4.90 7.58 9.23
CA THR A 110 6.26 7.26 9.66
C THR A 110 7.08 8.53 9.85
N GLU A 111 6.99 9.48 8.93
CA GLU A 111 7.71 10.76 8.99
C GLU A 111 7.32 11.56 10.25
N CYS A 112 6.02 11.70 10.52
CA CYS A 112 5.55 12.36 11.74
C CYS A 112 5.95 11.58 13.01
N GLY A 113 5.89 10.26 12.96
CA GLY A 113 6.31 9.39 14.05
C GLY A 113 7.82 9.51 14.35
N LEU A 114 8.64 9.66 13.32
CA LEU A 114 10.09 9.88 13.42
C LEU A 114 10.38 11.22 14.09
N ALA A 115 9.72 12.29 13.65
CA ALA A 115 9.86 13.62 14.23
C ALA A 115 9.46 13.70 15.71
N THR A 116 8.52 12.85 16.15
CA THR A 116 8.06 12.78 17.54
C THR A 116 8.78 11.73 18.39
N GLY A 117 9.66 10.92 17.80
CA GLY A 117 10.36 9.83 18.49
C GLY A 117 9.47 8.65 18.89
N SER A 118 8.28 8.51 18.27
CA SER A 118 7.27 7.51 18.63
C SER A 118 7.30 6.24 17.76
N ILE A 119 8.30 6.08 16.88
CA ILE A 119 8.43 4.94 15.98
C ILE A 119 9.57 4.01 16.36
N SER A 120 9.39 2.73 16.08
CA SER A 120 10.46 1.73 16.10
C SER A 120 11.26 1.75 14.79
N PRO A 121 12.51 1.20 14.77
CA PRO A 121 13.30 1.06 13.55
C PRO A 121 12.50 0.37 12.44
N CYS A 122 12.51 0.96 11.25
CA CYS A 122 11.79 0.47 10.08
C CYS A 122 12.46 1.00 8.81
N LEU A 123 12.18 0.36 7.66
CA LEU A 123 12.84 0.70 6.39
C LEU A 123 12.79 2.20 6.07
N VAL A 124 11.62 2.82 6.20
CA VAL A 124 11.45 4.25 5.89
C VAL A 124 12.20 5.13 6.89
N ALA A 125 12.15 4.82 8.18
CA ALA A 125 12.87 5.58 9.20
C ALA A 125 14.39 5.51 8.99
N ASP A 126 14.91 4.31 8.71
CA ASP A 126 16.34 4.09 8.48
C ASP A 126 16.82 4.91 7.29
N HIS A 127 16.08 4.91 6.17
CA HIS A 127 16.43 5.71 4.99
C HIS A 127 16.26 7.21 5.24
N LEU A 128 15.22 7.65 5.95
CA LEU A 128 15.01 9.07 6.26
C LEU A 128 16.13 9.64 7.13
N LEU A 129 16.71 8.84 8.02
CA LEU A 129 17.85 9.24 8.86
C LEU A 129 19.18 9.33 8.10
N GLU A 130 19.29 8.65 6.96
CA GLU A 130 20.47 8.69 6.08
C GLU A 130 20.45 9.85 5.08
N LEU A 131 19.29 10.53 4.92
CA LEU A 131 19.17 11.66 4.01
C LEU A 131 19.93 12.88 4.54
N ASP A 132 20.71 13.52 3.68
CA ASP A 132 21.39 14.79 3.98
C ASP A 132 20.48 15.97 3.65
N GLU A 133 20.10 16.75 4.66
CA GLU A 133 19.27 17.95 4.49
C GLU A 133 19.94 19.03 3.62
N GLY A 134 21.27 18.99 3.47
CA GLY A 134 22.04 19.91 2.63
C GLY A 134 22.07 19.55 1.14
N ASP A 135 21.57 18.38 0.75
CA ASP A 135 21.63 17.89 -0.63
C ASP A 135 20.53 18.53 -1.50
N SER A 136 20.93 19.06 -2.66
CA SER A 136 20.00 19.54 -3.70
C SER A 136 19.05 18.46 -4.23
N ASP A 137 19.41 17.18 -4.10
CA ASP A 137 18.62 16.03 -4.54
C ASP A 137 17.71 15.44 -3.44
N LEU A 138 17.65 16.04 -2.25
CA LEU A 138 16.87 15.54 -1.10
C LEU A 138 15.41 15.21 -1.45
N VAL A 139 14.72 16.10 -2.18
CA VAL A 139 13.32 15.89 -2.59
C VAL A 139 13.18 14.64 -3.46
N ARG A 140 14.15 14.41 -4.34
CA ARG A 140 14.16 13.26 -5.24
C ARG A 140 14.47 11.98 -4.49
N GLN A 141 15.43 12.01 -3.56
CA GLN A 141 15.77 10.85 -2.72
C GLN A 141 14.60 10.46 -1.82
N LYS A 142 13.97 11.44 -1.14
CA LYS A 142 12.78 11.21 -0.32
C LYS A 142 11.66 10.57 -1.12
N LYS A 143 11.40 11.07 -2.33
CA LYS A 143 10.40 10.48 -3.24
C LYS A 143 10.76 9.05 -3.64
N ALA A 144 12.04 8.77 -3.93
CA ALA A 144 12.48 7.41 -4.27
C ALA A 144 12.30 6.43 -3.09
N VAL A 145 12.58 6.87 -1.86
CA VAL A 145 12.32 6.08 -0.64
C VAL A 145 10.82 5.80 -0.50
N GLN A 146 9.98 6.82 -0.69
CA GLN A 146 8.52 6.68 -0.64
C GLN A 146 7.98 5.67 -1.66
N GLU A 147 8.40 5.78 -2.93
CA GLU A 147 7.98 4.87 -4.00
C GLU A 147 8.49 3.43 -3.80
N SER A 148 9.74 3.28 -3.34
CA SER A 148 10.33 1.99 -3.00
C SER A 148 9.61 1.30 -1.85
N ALA A 149 9.33 2.03 -0.78
CA ALA A 149 8.61 1.53 0.39
C ALA A 149 7.19 1.06 0.02
N ALA A 150 6.46 1.85 -0.78
CA ALA A 150 5.13 1.47 -1.23
C ALA A 150 5.15 0.21 -2.11
N THR A 151 6.15 0.10 -2.99
CA THR A 151 6.34 -1.10 -3.84
C THR A 151 6.63 -2.33 -2.99
N ALA A 152 7.53 -2.23 -2.02
CA ALA A 152 7.84 -3.31 -1.08
C ALA A 152 6.60 -3.73 -0.28
N CYS A 153 5.79 -2.76 0.15
CA CYS A 153 4.56 -3.01 0.90
C CYS A 153 3.53 -3.79 0.08
N VAL A 154 3.28 -3.36 -1.17
CA VAL A 154 2.34 -4.03 -2.08
C VAL A 154 2.83 -5.43 -2.43
N ALA A 155 4.08 -5.54 -2.89
CA ALA A 155 4.65 -6.82 -3.32
C ALA A 155 4.70 -7.84 -2.19
N GLY A 156 5.10 -7.43 -0.98
CA GLY A 156 5.08 -8.31 0.18
C GLY A 156 3.67 -8.77 0.51
N THR A 157 2.69 -7.86 0.49
CA THR A 157 1.31 -8.18 0.92
C THR A 157 0.65 -9.11 -0.09
N GLU A 158 0.85 -8.85 -1.38
CA GLU A 158 0.32 -9.68 -2.47
C GLU A 158 0.91 -11.09 -2.48
N THR A 159 2.23 -11.23 -2.32
CA THR A 159 2.89 -12.54 -2.40
C THR A 159 2.68 -13.43 -1.18
N VAL A 160 2.58 -12.83 0.01
CA VAL A 160 2.38 -13.57 1.27
C VAL A 160 0.89 -13.78 1.58
N GLY A 161 0.01 -13.00 0.97
CA GLY A 161 -1.45 -13.14 1.09
C GLY A 161 -2.08 -14.20 0.17
N MET A 162 -1.30 -14.97 -0.60
CA MET A 162 -1.76 -16.09 -1.43
C MET A 162 -1.75 -17.44 -0.69
#